data_AF-A0A849NA65-F1
#
_entry.id   AF-A0A849NA65-F1
#
_cell.length_a   1.000
_cell.length_b   1.000
_cell.length_c   1.000
_cell.angle_alpha   90.00
_cell.angle_beta   90.00
_cell.angle_gamma   90.00
#
_symmetry.space_group_name_H-M   'P 1'
#
loop_
_entity.id
_entity.type
_entity.pdbx_description
1 polymer ?
#
loop_
_entity_poly.entity_id
_entity_poly.type
_entity_poly.pdbx_seq_one_letter_code
_entity_poly.pdbx_strand_id
1 'polypeptide(L)'
;MKKIIIPAFGSRISPRLDFAKYIHIIEVDGKKIIKRDLIQIITQNRLNRIQQLIKLSPDVIICDGLTEMCLNEFKKAKVEVVPWVNGEIEEIIKMYLEGKLESRLKIK
;
A
#
# COMPACT_ATOMS: atom_id res chain seq x y z
N MET A 1 14.16 8.84 -4.10
CA MET A 1 13.37 8.37 -2.94
C MET A 1 11.96 8.02 -3.38
N LYS A 2 11.41 6.91 -2.88
CA LYS A 2 10.05 6.42 -3.15
C LYS A 2 9.33 6.14 -1.82
N LYS A 3 8.07 6.53 -1.69
CA LYS A 3 7.21 6.28 -0.53
C LYS A 3 6.21 5.18 -0.85
N ILE A 4 6.31 4.10 -0.09
CA ILE A 4 5.49 2.89 -0.22
C ILE A 4 4.55 2.80 0.97
N ILE A 5 3.28 2.56 0.71
CA ILE A 5 2.26 2.35 1.72
C ILE A 5 1.78 0.90 1.70
N ILE A 6 1.72 0.28 2.88
CA ILE A 6 1.25 -1.10 3.04
C ILE A 6 0.19 -1.13 4.16
N PRO A 7 -1.07 -1.49 3.86
CA PRO A 7 -2.08 -1.70 4.88
C PRO A 7 -1.78 -2.97 5.68
N ALA A 8 -1.86 -2.89 7.00
CA ALA A 8 -1.38 -3.93 7.91
C ALA A 8 -2.47 -4.55 8.76
N PHE A 9 -2.33 -5.85 9.01
CA PHE A 9 -3.04 -6.63 10.00
C PHE A 9 -2.01 -7.45 10.79
N GLY A 10 -1.53 -6.90 11.91
CA GLY A 10 -0.36 -7.43 12.61
C GLY A 10 0.90 -7.29 11.76
N SER A 11 1.66 -8.38 11.59
CA SER A 11 2.85 -8.44 10.72
C SER A 11 2.53 -8.64 9.24
N ARG A 12 1.25 -8.87 8.90
CA ARG A 12 0.80 -9.24 7.55
C ARG A 12 0.13 -8.09 6.82
N ILE A 13 0.05 -8.21 5.50
CA ILE A 13 -0.79 -7.33 4.70
C ILE A 13 -2.26 -7.53 5.10
N SER A 14 -2.97 -6.42 5.30
CA SER A 14 -4.41 -6.43 5.56
C SER A 14 -5.17 -7.01 4.36
N PRO A 15 -6.11 -7.94 4.57
CA PRO A 15 -6.90 -8.53 3.49
C PRO A 15 -7.69 -7.51 2.67
N ARG A 16 -8.06 -6.36 3.28
CA ARG A 16 -8.73 -5.25 2.59
C ARG A 16 -8.08 -3.92 2.95
N LEU A 17 -7.68 -3.16 1.93
CA LEU A 17 -7.13 -1.80 2.06
C LEU A 17 -8.13 -0.83 2.70
N ASP A 18 -9.39 -0.86 2.25
CA ASP A 18 -10.43 0.08 2.66
C ASP A 18 -11.01 -0.18 4.08
N PHE A 19 -10.56 -1.25 4.74
CA PHE A 19 -10.81 -1.53 6.17
C PHE A 19 -9.55 -1.52 7.05
N ALA A 20 -8.35 -1.41 6.46
CA ALA A 20 -7.11 -1.54 7.20
C ALA A 20 -6.93 -0.42 8.23
N LYS A 21 -6.79 -0.77 9.51
CA LYS A 21 -6.62 0.20 10.61
C LYS A 21 -5.21 0.76 10.69
N TYR A 22 -4.22 -0.07 10.39
CA TYR A 22 -2.81 0.30 10.49
C TYR A 22 -2.19 0.35 9.11
N ILE A 23 -1.31 1.31 8.91
CA ILE A 23 -0.63 1.55 7.64
C ILE A 23 0.86 1.69 7.90
N HIS A 24 1.67 0.84 7.29
CA HIS A 24 3.10 1.06 7.20
C HIS A 24 3.39 2.10 6.12
N ILE A 25 4.22 3.08 6.46
CA ILE A 25 4.82 4.02 5.53
C ILE A 25 6.31 3.68 5.47
N ILE A 26 6.75 3.26 4.30
CA ILE A 26 8.13 2.83 4.07
C ILE A 26 8.73 3.78 3.04
N GLU A 27 9.76 4.51 3.44
CA GLU A 27 10.53 5.35 2.53
C GLU A 27 11.78 4.60 2.10
N VAL A 28 12.02 4.59 0.80
CA VAL A 28 13.14 3.87 0.19
C VAL A 28 13.94 4.78 -0.73
N ASP A 29 15.24 4.55 -0.77
CA ASP A 29 16.14 5.14 -1.75
C ASP A 29 16.86 4.04 -2.53
N GLY A 30 16.51 3.91 -3.82
CA GLY A 30 16.81 2.72 -4.60
C GLY A 30 16.22 1.46 -3.96
N LYS A 31 17.08 0.55 -3.48
CA LYS A 31 16.70 -0.70 -2.80
C LYS A 31 16.85 -0.64 -1.27
N LYS A 32 17.25 0.51 -0.73
CA LYS A 32 17.51 0.67 0.71
C LYS A 32 16.32 1.32 1.39
N ILE A 33 15.82 0.69 2.44
CA ILE A 33 14.83 1.30 3.33
C ILE A 33 15.55 2.34 4.19
N ILE A 34 15.09 3.58 4.13
CA ILE A 34 15.66 4.70 4.89
C ILE A 34 14.77 5.09 6.08
N LYS A 35 13.47 4.81 6.01
CA LYS A 35 12.52 5.07 7.09
C LYS A 35 11.36 4.08 7.09
N ARG A 36 10.89 3.73 8.28
CA ARG A 36 9.65 2.97 8.49
C ARG A 36 8.84 3.65 9.60
N ASP A 37 7.61 4.02 9.28
CA ASP A 37 6.62 4.46 10.25
C ASP A 37 5.41 3.52 10.22
N LEU A 38 4.73 3.39 11.35
CA LEU A 38 3.43 2.73 11.44
C LEU A 38 2.43 3.75 11.98
N ILE A 39 1.41 4.05 11.18
CA ILE A 39 0.35 4.97 11.58
C ILE A 39 -0.97 4.21 11.74
N GLN A 40 -1.84 4.75 12.57
CA GLN A 40 -3.22 4.32 12.67
C GLN A 40 -4.13 5.28 11.92
N ILE A 41 -5.01 4.75 11.07
CA ILE A 41 -6.05 5.51 10.40
C ILE A 41 -7.34 5.46 11.20
N ILE A 42 -7.72 6.59 11.78
CA ILE A 42 -8.90 6.76 12.64
C ILE A 42 -10.06 7.32 11.81
N THR A 43 -10.75 6.43 11.10
CA THR A 43 -12.03 6.74 10.43
C THR A 43 -12.82 5.46 10.19
N GLN A 44 -14.14 5.52 10.28
CA GLN A 44 -15.03 4.42 9.88
C GLN A 44 -15.54 4.58 8.43
N ASN A 45 -15.31 5.75 7.81
CA ASN A 45 -15.75 6.02 6.45
C ASN A 45 -14.67 5.59 5.43
N ARG A 46 -15.08 4.72 4.49
CA ARG A 46 -14.20 4.17 3.43
C ARG A 46 -13.61 5.26 2.52
N LEU A 47 -14.41 6.22 2.06
CA LEU A 47 -13.93 7.31 1.19
C LEU A 47 -12.93 8.19 1.93
N ASN A 48 -13.21 8.55 3.19
CA ASN A 48 -12.28 9.33 3.99
C ASN A 48 -10.95 8.58 4.19
N ARG A 49 -10.98 7.25 4.39
CA ARG A 49 -9.75 6.43 4.45
C ARG A 49 -8.94 6.56 3.16
N ILE A 50 -9.57 6.40 2.00
CA ILE A 50 -8.89 6.52 0.71
C ILE A 50 -8.30 7.93 0.53
N GLN A 51 -9.05 8.97 0.87
CA GLN A 51 -8.55 10.34 0.82
C GLN A 51 -7.36 10.58 1.76
N GLN A 52 -7.39 10.01 2.97
CA GLN A 52 -6.25 10.09 3.89
C GLN A 52 -5.03 9.37 3.33
N LEU A 53 -5.20 8.20 2.72
CA LEU A 53 -4.10 7.49 2.05
C LEU A 53 -3.52 8.30 0.87
N ILE A 54 -4.37 8.93 0.05
CA ILE A 54 -3.92 9.82 -1.03
C ILE A 54 -3.16 11.04 -0.48
N LYS A 55 -3.62 11.63 0.63
CA LYS A 55 -2.97 12.79 1.28
C LYS A 55 -1.58 12.48 1.84
N LEU A 56 -1.25 11.21 2.08
CA LEU A 56 0.11 10.80 2.44
C LEU A 56 1.07 10.88 1.25
N SER A 57 0.56 11.13 0.04
CA SER A 57 1.27 11.19 -1.23
C SER A 57 2.20 9.98 -1.43
N PRO A 58 1.67 8.75 -1.39
CA PRO A 58 2.46 7.56 -1.71
C PRO A 58 2.78 7.54 -3.20
N ASP A 59 3.96 7.04 -3.54
CA ASP A 59 4.26 6.65 -4.91
C ASP A 59 3.62 5.30 -5.22
N VAL A 60 3.61 4.38 -4.23
CA VAL A 60 3.11 3.00 -4.37
C VAL A 60 2.25 2.61 -3.19
N ILE A 61 1.15 1.92 -3.46
CA ILE A 61 0.39 1.17 -2.48
C ILE A 61 0.46 -0.32 -2.83
N ILE A 62 1.00 -1.13 -1.92
CA ILE A 62 0.97 -2.59 -2.02
C ILE A 62 -0.14 -3.10 -1.11
N CYS A 63 -1.11 -3.83 -1.64
CA CYS A 63 -2.24 -4.31 -0.85
C CYS A 63 -2.81 -5.64 -1.37
N ASP A 64 -3.64 -6.27 -0.56
CA ASP A 64 -4.40 -7.46 -0.96
C ASP A 64 -5.68 -7.04 -1.72
N GLY A 65 -6.82 -6.97 -1.05
CA GLY A 65 -8.09 -6.58 -1.65
C GLY A 65 -8.39 -5.08 -1.58
N LEU A 66 -9.02 -4.57 -2.63
CA LEU A 66 -9.65 -3.24 -2.69
C LEU A 66 -10.86 -3.26 -3.63
N THR A 67 -11.72 -2.25 -3.54
CA THR A 67 -12.82 -2.07 -4.51
C THR A 67 -12.33 -1.33 -5.75
N GLU A 68 -13.01 -1.51 -6.88
CA GLU A 68 -12.69 -0.80 -8.14
C GLU A 68 -12.75 0.72 -7.98
N MET A 69 -13.73 1.22 -7.21
CA MET A 69 -13.82 2.63 -6.85
C MET A 69 -12.54 3.11 -6.17
N CYS A 70 -12.00 2.36 -5.20
CA CYS A 70 -10.75 2.72 -4.54
C CYS A 70 -9.58 2.75 -5.53
N LEU A 71 -9.48 1.72 -6.40
CA LEU A 71 -8.44 1.66 -7.43
C LEU A 71 -8.49 2.87 -8.37
N ASN A 72 -9.69 3.29 -8.77
CA ASN A 72 -9.89 4.44 -9.64
C ASN A 72 -9.45 5.76 -8.98
N GLU A 73 -9.75 5.96 -7.69
CA GLU A 73 -9.31 7.15 -6.96
C GLU A 73 -7.79 7.23 -6.84
N PHE A 74 -7.10 6.10 -6.60
CA PHE A 74 -5.63 6.08 -6.61
C PHE A 74 -5.03 6.34 -8.00
N LYS A 75 -5.63 5.79 -9.05
CA LYS A 75 -5.23 6.07 -10.44
C LYS A 75 -5.36 7.55 -10.78
N LYS A 76 -6.48 8.19 -10.43
CA LYS A 76 -6.67 9.64 -10.61
C LYS A 76 -5.61 10.45 -9.85
N ALA A 77 -5.22 9.99 -8.66
CA ALA A 77 -4.16 10.57 -7.86
C ALA A 77 -2.74 10.22 -8.35
N LYS A 78 -2.59 9.48 -9.46
CA LYS A 78 -1.31 9.01 -10.02
C LYS A 78 -0.48 8.15 -9.05
N VAL A 79 -1.17 7.43 -8.15
CA VAL A 79 -0.55 6.48 -7.23
C VAL A 79 -0.47 5.11 -7.91
N GLU A 80 0.71 4.50 -7.92
CA GLU A 80 0.91 3.12 -8.38
C GLU A 80 0.24 2.17 -7.38
N VAL A 81 -0.62 1.26 -7.84
CA VAL A 81 -1.24 0.26 -6.97
C VAL A 81 -0.80 -1.13 -7.40
N VAL A 82 -0.28 -1.90 -6.44
CA VAL A 82 0.10 -3.31 -6.57
C VAL A 82 -0.89 -4.13 -5.73
N PRO A 83 -2.06 -4.50 -6.29
CA PRO A 83 -3.08 -5.23 -5.56
C PRO A 83 -2.87 -6.75 -5.61
N TRP A 84 -3.70 -7.47 -4.84
CA TRP A 84 -3.73 -8.94 -4.76
C TRP A 84 -2.44 -9.55 -4.20
N VAL A 85 -1.78 -8.81 -3.33
CA VAL A 85 -0.57 -9.24 -2.62
C VAL A 85 -0.93 -9.66 -1.21
N ASN A 86 -0.71 -10.93 -0.90
CA ASN A 86 -0.92 -11.52 0.42
C ASN A 86 0.42 -12.01 0.98
N GLY A 87 0.67 -11.82 2.28
CA GLY A 87 1.89 -12.32 2.92
C GLY A 87 2.35 -11.50 4.12
N GLU A 88 3.52 -11.85 4.65
CA GLU A 88 4.24 -11.07 5.67
C GLU A 88 4.82 -9.80 5.04
N ILE A 89 4.67 -8.66 5.73
CA ILE A 89 5.06 -7.35 5.20
C ILE A 89 6.56 -7.29 4.87
N GLU A 90 7.40 -7.88 5.73
CA GLU A 90 8.85 -7.89 5.53
C GLU A 90 9.29 -8.73 4.33
N GLU A 91 8.58 -9.81 4.02
CA GLU A 91 8.86 -10.61 2.82
C GLU A 91 8.44 -9.87 1.56
N ILE A 92 7.24 -9.26 1.59
CA ILE A 92 6.70 -8.53 0.44
C ILE A 92 7.52 -7.29 0.11
N ILE A 93 7.96 -6.50 1.10
CA ILE A 93 8.80 -5.34 0.84
C ILE A 93 10.15 -5.76 0.25
N LYS A 94 10.72 -6.87 0.73
CA LYS A 94 11.96 -7.42 0.17
C LYS A 94 11.77 -7.82 -1.29
N MET A 95 10.73 -8.60 -1.60
CA MET A 95 10.41 -9.00 -2.98
C MET A 95 10.16 -7.78 -3.88
N TYR A 96 9.47 -6.76 -3.38
CA TYR A 96 9.22 -5.51 -4.13
C TYR A 96 10.52 -4.80 -4.50
N LEU A 97 11.42 -4.59 -3.53
CA LEU A 97 12.70 -3.90 -3.74
C LEU A 97 13.67 -4.71 -4.61
N GLU A 98 13.54 -6.04 -4.62
CA GLU A 98 14.29 -6.91 -5.51
C GLU A 98 13.71 -6.96 -6.94
N GLY A 99 12.53 -6.36 -7.18
CA GLY A 99 11.83 -6.43 -8.47
C GLY A 99 11.22 -7.81 -8.76
N LYS A 100 10.99 -8.61 -7.72
CA LYS A 100 10.45 -9.98 -7.78
C LYS A 100 8.97 -10.07 -7.37
N LEU A 101 8.37 -8.94 -6.97
CA LEU A 101 6.96 -8.91 -6.60
C LEU A 101 6.11 -8.82 -7.87
N GLU A 102 5.45 -9.91 -8.22
CA GLU A 102 4.50 -9.94 -9.33
C GLU A 102 3.11 -9.50 -8.86
N SER A 103 2.65 -8.34 -9.34
CA SER A 103 1.24 -7.97 -9.26
C SER A 103 0.42 -8.92 -10.14
N ARG A 104 -0.68 -9.48 -9.61
CA ARG A 104 -1.58 -10.31 -10.41
C ARG A 104 -2.39 -9.51 -11.46
N LEU A 105 -2.29 -8.19 -11.47
CA LEU A 105 -2.83 -7.36 -12.55
C LEU A 105 -1.72 -6.96 -13.52
N LYS A 106 -1.62 -7.68 -14.64
CA LYS A 106 -1.05 -7.11 -15.87
C LYS A 106 -2.11 -6.20 -16.48
N ILE A 107 -2.15 -4.92 -16.07
CA ILE A 107 -2.90 -3.93 -16.83
C ILE A 107 -2.08 -3.67 -18.09
N LYS A 108 -2.49 -4.27 -19.21
CA LYS A 108 -2.07 -3.86 -20.54
C LYS A 108 -2.65 -2.48 -20.85
#